data_AF-A0A3D4W3M1-F1
#
_entry.id   AF-A0A3D4W3M1-F1
#
_cell.length_a   1.000
_cell.length_b   1.000
_cell.length_c   1.000
_cell.angle_alpha   90.00
_cell.angle_beta   90.00
_cell.angle_gamma   90.00
#
_symmetry.space_group_name_H-M   'P 1'
#
loop_
_entity.id
_entity.type
_entity.pdbx_description
1 polymer ?
#
loop_
_entity_poly.entity_id
_entity_poly.type
_entity_poly.pdbx_seq_one_letter_code
_entity_poly.pdbx_strand_id
1 'polypeptide(L)'
;SLGRFLPIIIGVLSVPLALLFDTDSYFYGLLPVLVSVGNQFGVNPAHIAIAMVVCRNCATFISPVAPATYLGIGLAGVEIKDHIKYCFGWQWGVSIVCLVAGLILGVIHF
;
A
#
# COMPACT_ATOMS: atom_id res chain seq x y z
N SER A 1 -20.06 11.66 6.46
CA SER A 1 -19.76 11.56 5.02
C SER A 1 -18.73 10.45 4.80
N LEU A 2 -19.00 9.51 3.89
CA LEU A 2 -18.19 8.29 3.70
C LEU A 2 -16.78 8.57 3.14
N GLY A 3 -16.59 9.72 2.46
CA GLY A 3 -15.30 10.19 1.93
C GLY A 3 -14.20 10.39 2.97
N ARG A 4 -14.57 10.67 4.22
CA ARG A 4 -13.68 10.82 5.38
C ARG A 4 -12.97 9.51 5.78
N PHE A 5 -13.52 8.36 5.37
CA PHE A 5 -12.93 7.03 5.59
C PHE A 5 -12.17 6.50 4.37
N LEU A 6 -12.19 7.21 3.23
CA LEU A 6 -11.52 6.80 2.00
C LEU A 6 -10.03 6.48 2.20
N PRO A 7 -9.25 7.28 2.96
CA PRO A 7 -7.83 6.98 3.21
C PRO A 7 -7.63 5.68 4.00
N ILE A 8 -8.56 5.37 4.92
CA ILE A 8 -8.50 4.15 5.74
C ILE A 8 -8.84 2.93 4.88
N ILE A 9 -9.87 3.04 4.05
CA ILE A 9 -10.27 1.97 3.11
C ILE A 9 -9.13 1.70 2.12
N ILE A 10 -8.50 2.76 1.58
CA ILE A 10 -7.35 2.65 0.67
C ILE A 10 -6.15 2.01 1.38
N GLY A 11 -5.87 2.37 2.64
CA GLY A 11 -4.77 1.79 3.41
C GLY A 11 -4.98 0.30 3.74
N VAL A 12 -6.21 -0.13 4.02
CA VAL A 12 -6.53 -1.56 4.20
C VAL A 12 -6.43 -2.33 2.87
N LEU A 13 -6.91 -1.74 1.78
CA LEU A 13 -6.84 -2.33 0.45
C LEU A 13 -5.43 -2.26 -0.17
N SER A 14 -4.51 -1.47 0.39
CA SER A 14 -3.17 -1.32 -0.18
C SER A 14 -2.39 -2.63 -0.14
N VAL A 15 -2.61 -3.48 0.86
CA VAL A 15 -1.93 -4.77 1.03
C VAL A 15 -2.19 -5.71 -0.16
N PRO A 16 -3.45 -6.04 -0.52
CA PRO A 16 -3.71 -6.86 -1.70
C PRO A 16 -3.32 -6.14 -2.99
N LEU A 17 -3.52 -4.82 -3.09
CA LEU A 17 -3.14 -4.10 -4.31
C LEU A 17 -1.63 -4.03 -4.52
N ALA A 18 -0.82 -3.94 -3.47
CA ALA A 18 0.63 -3.93 -3.61
C ALA A 18 1.22 -5.32 -3.97
N LEU A 19 0.52 -6.40 -3.61
CA LEU A 19 0.85 -7.75 -4.07
C LEU A 19 0.47 -7.99 -5.54
N LEU A 20 -0.58 -7.33 -6.03
CA LEU A 20 -1.08 -7.49 -7.41
C LEU A 20 -0.47 -6.51 -8.41
N PHE A 21 -0.12 -5.29 -7.98
CA PHE A 21 0.34 -4.22 -8.85
C PHE A 21 1.80 -3.88 -8.61
N ASP A 22 2.57 -3.83 -9.70
CA ASP A 22 3.92 -3.26 -9.71
C ASP A 22 3.91 -1.72 -9.57
N THR A 23 5.08 -1.15 -9.28
CA THR A 23 5.27 0.24 -8.85
C THR A 23 4.80 1.21 -9.92
N ASP A 24 5.11 0.89 -11.17
CA ASP A 24 4.67 1.67 -12.32
C ASP A 24 3.13 1.69 -12.44
N SER A 25 2.48 0.54 -12.32
CA SER A 25 1.02 0.44 -12.47
C SER A 25 0.27 1.17 -11.34
N TYR A 26 0.85 1.21 -10.15
CA TYR A 26 0.22 1.84 -8.99
C TYR A 26 0.34 3.37 -9.01
N PHE A 27 1.50 3.90 -9.41
CA PHE A 27 1.70 5.34 -9.50
C PHE A 27 1.10 5.95 -10.76
N TYR A 28 1.20 5.28 -11.90
CA TYR A 28 0.70 5.82 -13.17
C TYR A 28 -0.74 5.42 -13.48
N GLY A 29 -1.21 4.28 -12.98
CA GLY A 29 -2.59 3.81 -13.20
C GLY A 29 -3.51 4.13 -12.03
N LEU A 30 -3.16 3.65 -10.83
CA LEU A 30 -4.10 3.66 -9.70
C LEU A 30 -4.17 5.00 -8.96
N LEU A 31 -3.03 5.65 -8.73
CA LEU A 31 -2.95 6.92 -8.01
C LEU A 31 -3.77 8.04 -8.65
N PRO A 32 -3.70 8.32 -9.97
CA PRO A 32 -4.53 9.37 -10.57
C PRO A 32 -6.03 9.05 -10.47
N VAL A 33 -6.43 7.78 -10.54
CA VAL A 33 -7.82 7.35 -10.37
C VAL A 33 -8.29 7.62 -8.94
N LEU A 34 -7.52 7.20 -7.94
CA LEU A 34 -7.87 7.38 -6.53
C LEU A 34 -7.86 8.86 -6.10
N VAL A 35 -6.93 9.65 -6.63
CA VAL A 35 -6.90 11.12 -6.43
C VAL A 35 -8.14 11.77 -7.02
N SER A 36 -8.54 11.38 -8.24
CA SER A 36 -9.74 11.92 -8.90
C SER A 36 -11.03 11.59 -8.11
N VAL A 37 -11.15 10.34 -7.64
CA VAL A 37 -12.26 9.90 -6.78
C VAL A 37 -12.25 10.66 -5.45
N GLY A 38 -11.10 10.76 -4.79
CA GLY A 38 -10.97 11.49 -3.53
C GLY A 38 -11.32 12.96 -3.63
N ASN A 39 -10.97 13.60 -4.74
CA ASN A 39 -11.31 14.99 -5.00
C ASN A 39 -12.84 15.19 -5.11
N GLN A 40 -13.57 14.23 -5.70
CA GLN A 40 -15.05 14.24 -5.71
C GLN A 40 -15.66 14.10 -4.32
N PHE A 41 -14.95 13.44 -3.39
CA PHE A 41 -15.35 13.30 -2.00
C PHE A 41 -14.87 14.46 -1.09
N GLY A 42 -14.23 15.48 -1.64
CA GLY A 42 -13.72 16.64 -0.90
C GLY A 42 -12.43 16.35 -0.10
N VAL A 43 -11.74 15.24 -0.40
CA VAL A 43 -10.48 14.86 0.24
C VAL A 43 -9.32 15.49 -0.54
N ASN A 44 -8.39 16.13 0.17
CA ASN A 44 -7.22 16.74 -0.46
C ASN A 44 -6.35 15.66 -1.16
N PRO A 45 -6.05 15.81 -2.47
CA PRO A 45 -5.20 14.91 -3.25
C PRO A 45 -3.88 14.53 -2.59
N ALA A 46 -3.27 15.47 -1.85
CA ALA A 46 -1.99 15.25 -1.19
C ALA A 46 -2.07 14.14 -0.14
N HIS A 47 -3.18 14.06 0.60
CA HIS A 47 -3.35 13.05 1.66
C HIS A 47 -3.48 11.65 1.06
N ILE A 48 -4.15 11.54 -0.09
CA ILE A 48 -4.31 10.27 -0.83
C ILE A 48 -2.96 9.82 -1.39
N ALA A 49 -2.21 10.74 -2.01
CA ALA A 49 -0.88 10.45 -2.52
C ALA A 49 0.07 9.97 -1.40
N ILE A 50 0.07 10.64 -0.25
CA ILE A 50 0.92 10.26 0.88
C ILE A 50 0.50 8.89 1.44
N ALA A 51 -0.80 8.65 1.64
CA ALA A 51 -1.30 7.35 2.12
C ALA A 51 -0.88 6.21 1.16
N MET A 52 -0.98 6.44 -0.15
CA MET A 52 -0.58 5.48 -1.17
C MET A 52 0.93 5.21 -1.17
N VAL A 53 1.78 6.23 -1.06
CA VAL A 53 3.24 6.09 -1.02
C VAL A 53 3.71 5.36 0.23
N VAL A 54 3.17 5.73 1.41
CA VAL A 54 3.56 5.15 2.69
C VAL A 54 3.12 3.68 2.76
N CYS A 55 1.86 3.39 2.44
CA CYS A 55 1.34 2.03 2.54
C CYS A 55 1.94 1.09 1.48
N ARG A 56 2.35 1.62 0.31
CA ARG A 56 3.01 0.83 -0.74
C ARG A 56 4.45 0.48 -0.38
N ASN A 57 5.25 1.43 0.14
CA ASN A 57 6.65 1.17 0.50
C ASN A 57 6.80 -0.01 1.48
N CYS A 58 5.88 -0.14 2.43
CA CYS A 58 5.85 -1.28 3.34
C CYS A 58 5.57 -2.60 2.63
N ALA A 59 4.72 -2.58 1.60
CA ALA A 59 4.26 -3.78 0.93
C ALA A 59 5.17 -4.25 -0.22
N THR A 60 5.97 -3.36 -0.82
CA THR A 60 6.89 -3.67 -1.92
C THR A 60 7.88 -4.78 -1.58
N PHE A 61 8.31 -4.89 -0.32
CA PHE A 61 9.31 -5.89 0.10
C PHE A 61 8.85 -7.34 0.00
N ILE A 62 7.55 -7.59 -0.05
CA ILE A 62 6.95 -8.93 -0.08
C ILE A 62 6.27 -9.22 -1.42
N SER A 63 6.19 -8.22 -2.31
CA SER A 63 5.52 -8.38 -3.60
C SER A 63 6.36 -9.27 -4.52
N PRO A 64 5.81 -10.40 -5.02
CA PRO A 64 6.52 -11.27 -5.97
C PRO A 64 6.72 -10.60 -7.33
N VAL A 65 5.99 -9.52 -7.59
CA VAL A 65 6.06 -8.73 -8.82
C VAL A 65 7.28 -7.81 -8.79
N ALA A 66 7.80 -7.49 -7.60
CA ALA A 66 8.99 -6.66 -7.45
C ALA A 66 10.27 -7.48 -7.77
N PRO A 67 11.09 -7.06 -8.76
CA PRO A 67 12.27 -7.81 -9.17
C PRO A 67 13.30 -7.96 -8.04
N ALA A 68 13.38 -6.99 -7.12
CA ALA A 68 14.26 -7.04 -5.96
C ALA A 68 13.89 -8.18 -4.99
N THR A 69 12.60 -8.37 -4.74
CA THR A 69 12.10 -9.47 -3.90
C THR A 69 12.37 -10.80 -4.58
N TYR A 70 12.08 -10.92 -5.88
CA TYR A 70 12.36 -12.14 -6.64
C TYR A 70 13.86 -12.52 -6.61
N LEU A 71 14.75 -11.54 -6.82
CA LEU A 71 16.20 -11.74 -6.77
C LEU A 71 16.68 -12.12 -5.36
N GLY A 72 16.18 -11.45 -4.33
CA GLY A 72 16.55 -11.71 -2.93
C GLY A 72 16.17 -13.12 -2.47
N ILE A 73 14.96 -13.58 -2.83
CA ILE A 73 14.49 -14.92 -2.49
C ILE A 73 15.27 -15.98 -3.29
N GLY A 74 15.58 -15.70 -4.57
CA GLY A 74 16.41 -16.56 -5.41
C GLY A 74 17.85 -16.74 -4.87
N LEU A 75 18.46 -15.68 -4.33
CA LEU A 75 19.77 -15.74 -3.67
C LEU A 75 19.71 -16.44 -2.31
N ALA A 76 18.60 -16.31 -1.58
CA ALA A 76 18.39 -16.97 -0.29
C ALA A 76 18.01 -18.46 -0.43
N GLY A 77 17.77 -18.95 -1.65
CA GLY A 77 17.43 -20.35 -1.92
C GLY A 77 16.07 -20.78 -1.36
N VAL A 78 15.15 -19.84 -1.15
CA VAL A 78 13.83 -20.09 -0.56
C VAL A 78 12.77 -20.12 -1.66
N GLU A 79 11.68 -20.86 -1.47
CA GLU A 79 10.54 -20.77 -2.39
C GLU A 79 9.72 -19.49 -2.12
N ILE A 80 9.38 -18.76 -3.19
CA ILE A 80 8.52 -17.56 -3.14
C ILE A 80 7.20 -17.83 -2.39
N LYS A 81 6.63 -19.04 -2.55
CA LYS A 81 5.36 -19.39 -1.91
C LYS A 81 5.45 -19.34 -0.38
N ASP A 82 6.58 -19.79 0.18
CA ASP A 82 6.77 -19.89 1.63
C ASP A 82 7.13 -18.53 2.21
N HIS A 83 7.91 -17.73 1.46
CA HIS A 83 8.16 -16.35 1.80
C HIS A 83 6.86 -15.52 1.85
N ILE A 84 6.00 -15.63 0.82
CA ILE A 84 4.71 -14.93 0.81
C ILE A 84 3.82 -15.40 1.97
N LYS A 85 3.68 -16.72 2.19
CA LYS A 85 2.84 -17.24 3.28
C LYS A 85 3.29 -16.74 4.66
N TYR A 86 4.60 -16.72 4.90
CA TYR A 86 5.17 -16.23 6.14
C TYR A 86 4.94 -14.72 6.31
N CYS A 87 5.22 -13.96 5.25
CA CYS A 87 5.15 -12.51 5.27
C CYS A 87 3.72 -11.95 5.17
N PHE A 88 2.73 -12.74 4.71
CA PHE A 88 1.36 -12.28 4.50
C PHE A 88 0.76 -11.69 5.79
N GLY A 89 0.90 -12.38 6.93
CA GLY A 89 0.41 -11.86 8.22
C GLY A 89 1.15 -10.61 8.69
N TRP A 90 2.47 -10.57 8.50
CA TRP A 90 3.30 -9.40 8.82
C TRP A 90 2.93 -8.18 7.97
N GLN A 91 2.56 -8.39 6.71
CA GLN A 91 2.15 -7.33 5.79
C GLN A 91 0.92 -6.58 6.31
N TRP A 92 -0.06 -7.31 6.85
CA TRP A 92 -1.23 -6.73 7.51
C TRP A 92 -0.84 -5.96 8.77
N GLY A 93 0.04 -6.53 9.60
CA GLY A 93 0.52 -5.86 10.81
C GLY A 93 1.23 -4.53 10.52
N VAL A 94 2.16 -4.53 9.56
CA VAL A 94 2.90 -3.33 9.16
C VAL A 94 1.98 -2.29 8.52
N SER A 95 1.06 -2.71 7.64
CA SER A 95 0.07 -1.80 7.03
C SER A 95 -0.79 -1.11 8.10
N ILE A 96 -1.29 -1.86 9.10
CA ILE A 96 -2.08 -1.31 10.21
C ILE A 96 -1.24 -0.34 11.04
N VAL A 97 0.01 -0.69 11.37
CA VAL A 97 0.91 0.20 12.12
C VAL A 97 1.18 1.50 11.35
N CYS A 98 1.41 1.43 10.05
CA CYS A 98 1.58 2.62 9.21
C CYS A 98 0.31 3.47 9.11
N LEU A 99 -0.86 2.84 9.02
CA LEU A 99 -2.14 3.53 9.01
C LEU A 99 -2.40 4.27 10.33
N VAL A 100 -2.13 3.61 11.46
CA VAL A 100 -2.21 4.21 12.80
C VAL A 100 -1.19 5.36 12.95
N ALA A 101 0.05 5.18 12.49
CA ALA A 101 1.07 6.24 12.52
C ALA A 101 0.66 7.45 11.66
N GLY A 102 0.09 7.22 10.47
CA GLY A 102 -0.41 8.28 9.59
C GLY A 102 -1.57 9.08 10.19
N LEU A 103 -2.43 8.42 10.98
CA LEU A 103 -3.48 9.07 11.76
C LEU A 103 -2.91 9.88 12.93
N ILE A 104 -1.95 9.33 13.68
CA ILE A 104 -1.33 10.00 14.84
C ILE A 104 -0.53 11.23 14.40
N LEU A 105 0.18 11.15 13.28
CA LEU A 105 0.97 12.26 12.72
C LEU A 105 0.09 13.36 12.09
N GLY A 106 -1.23 13.17 12.01
CA GLY A 106 -2.16 14.12 11.39
C GLY A 106 -2.00 14.23 9.86
N VAL A 107 -1.19 13.37 9.26
CA VAL A 107 -0.95 13.31 7.81
C VAL A 107 -2.17 12.74 7.09
N ILE A 108 -2.90 11.84 7.73
CA ILE A 108 -4.19 11.33 7.26
C ILE A 108 -5.26 12.01 8.12
N HIS A 109 -5.97 12.98 7.53
CA HIS A 109 -7.02 13.71 8.22
C HIS A 109 -8.39 13.35 7.66
N PHE A 110 -9.37 13.36 8.54
CA PHE A 110 -10.77 13.05 8.29
C PHE A 110 -11.42 14.06 7.33
#